data_AF-A0A955EZ24-F1
#
_entry.id   AF-A0A955EZ24-F1
#
_cell.length_a   1.000
_cell.length_b   1.000
_cell.length_c   1.000
_cell.angle_alpha   90.00
_cell.angle_beta   90.00
_cell.angle_gamma   90.00
#
_symmetry.space_group_name_H-M   'P 1'
#
loop_
_entity.id
_entity.type
_entity.pdbx_description
1 polymer ?
#
loop_
_entity_poly.entity_id
_entity_poly.type
_entity_poly.pdbx_seq_one_letter_code
_entity_poly.pdbx_strand_id
1 'polypeptide(L)'
;MTNRVLLACLLLAAALPAAAQSIAWRTNWKEALAEAEAKSLPVLICINMDGEAANDRMVREHYRAARIIELSAEFVCLPANKTHHTEQEDLPCPRFVGCTCTQHVWIDQNMRDRFFPGQPVNAPQHLFLRSDGTKFKSREFFVTEAELESLMLGVLKELRPGRYAALTQTEVPEVAPDAEAKPKDDAAAKKDEAKEPETPVELITAIKQATEVERGRAHVRKLAQLAMKGDKEAKDGLAVLLDEVKDLEDAPRKAIILGLGFEGHKAALKFLSPYLRHRDADLRELAAVAIESIADKSALRDLRRRFEEEKEEKVHIAVLRAMGACGRKDRRTRADLVKLLGSPSLDLKTNAAVALAGFDADEKVDAALLAAVLSGGGGRRRGARDGMRRMSEAVAYALVAHDSQAARDEVQKRIDAQTNEWMKGIYEGFASML
;
A
#
# COMPACT_ATOMS: atom_id res chain seq x y z
N MET A 1 -72.01 32.49 -15.21
CA MET A 1 -70.99 32.66 -14.15
C MET A 1 -70.41 31.30 -13.83
N THR A 2 -69.24 30.97 -14.39
CA THR A 2 -68.40 29.84 -13.95
C THR A 2 -67.01 30.04 -14.55
N ASN A 3 -66.08 30.45 -13.69
CA ASN A 3 -64.65 30.58 -13.95
C ASN A 3 -64.07 29.25 -14.44
N ARG A 4 -63.35 29.26 -15.55
CA ARG A 4 -62.29 28.29 -15.84
C ARG A 4 -61.09 29.03 -16.42
N VAL A 5 -60.21 29.45 -15.52
CA VAL A 5 -58.83 29.85 -15.83
C VAL A 5 -58.12 28.60 -16.36
N LEU A 6 -57.81 28.59 -17.66
CA LEU A 6 -56.84 27.66 -18.25
C LEU A 6 -55.45 28.10 -17.79
N LEU A 7 -55.01 27.51 -16.67
CA LEU A 7 -53.64 27.62 -16.22
C LEU A 7 -52.78 26.79 -17.17
N ALA A 8 -52.02 27.47 -18.02
CA ALA A 8 -50.96 26.86 -18.80
C ALA A 8 -49.91 26.31 -17.82
N CYS A 9 -49.93 25.00 -17.59
CA CYS A 9 -48.84 24.31 -16.94
C CYS A 9 -47.60 24.38 -17.85
N LEU A 10 -46.81 25.43 -17.67
CA LEU A 10 -45.39 25.42 -17.96
C LEU A 10 -44.79 24.20 -17.25
N LEU A 11 -44.59 23.13 -18.02
CA LEU A 11 -43.66 22.07 -17.66
C LEU A 11 -42.29 22.75 -17.54
N LEU A 12 -41.95 23.19 -16.32
CA LEU A 12 -40.55 23.22 -15.93
C LEU A 12 -40.08 21.78 -16.08
N ALA A 13 -39.46 21.47 -17.22
CA ALA A 13 -38.42 20.47 -17.25
C ALA A 13 -37.39 20.95 -16.23
N ALA A 14 -37.54 20.48 -14.98
CA ALA A 14 -36.49 20.57 -14.00
C ALA A 14 -35.28 19.93 -14.67
N ALA A 15 -34.32 20.76 -15.05
CA ALA A 15 -33.01 20.30 -15.43
C ALA A 15 -32.56 19.39 -14.29
N LEU A 16 -32.46 18.10 -14.59
CA LEU A 16 -31.82 17.13 -13.69
C LEU A 16 -30.51 17.77 -13.26
N PRO A 17 -30.17 17.79 -11.96
CA PRO A 17 -28.87 18.26 -11.55
C PRO A 17 -27.83 17.44 -12.30
N ALA A 18 -26.84 18.13 -12.86
CA ALA A 18 -25.73 17.52 -13.57
C ALA A 18 -25.26 16.28 -12.78
N ALA A 19 -25.23 15.12 -13.44
CA ALA A 19 -24.76 13.88 -12.85
C ALA A 19 -23.43 14.16 -12.13
N ALA A 20 -23.30 13.69 -10.89
CA ALA A 20 -22.09 13.90 -10.10
C ALA A 20 -20.87 13.47 -10.93
N GLN A 21 -19.88 14.36 -11.07
CA GLN A 21 -18.67 14.09 -11.85
C GLN A 21 -17.65 13.23 -11.08
N SER A 22 -17.93 12.92 -9.81
CA SER A 22 -17.11 12.11 -8.92
C SER A 22 -17.97 11.49 -7.82
N ILE A 23 -17.44 10.46 -7.16
CA ILE A 23 -18.03 9.92 -5.92
C ILE A 23 -18.14 11.04 -4.88
N ALA A 24 -19.30 11.15 -4.24
CA ALA A 24 -19.55 12.12 -3.19
C ALA A 24 -18.98 11.61 -1.87
N TRP A 25 -17.68 11.81 -1.65
CA TRP A 25 -17.00 11.41 -0.41
C TRP A 25 -17.50 12.22 0.78
N ARG A 26 -17.91 11.54 1.85
CA ARG A 26 -18.14 12.19 3.15
C ARG A 26 -16.83 12.35 3.89
N THR A 27 -16.73 13.46 4.61
CA THR A 27 -15.48 13.93 5.23
C THR A 27 -15.51 13.83 6.75
N ASN A 28 -16.66 13.49 7.33
CA ASN A 28 -16.87 13.35 8.76
C ASN A 28 -17.55 12.01 9.06
N TRP A 29 -16.91 11.18 9.89
CA TRP A 29 -17.39 9.86 10.27
C TRP A 29 -18.78 9.87 10.91
N LYS A 30 -18.98 10.71 11.93
CA LYS A 30 -20.20 10.72 12.73
C LYS A 30 -21.39 11.22 11.90
N GLU A 31 -21.18 12.27 11.12
CA GLU A 31 -22.20 12.81 10.23
C GLU A 31 -22.56 11.82 9.11
N ALA A 32 -21.57 11.12 8.56
CA ALA A 32 -21.80 10.09 7.55
C ALA A 32 -22.67 8.94 8.09
N LEU A 33 -22.40 8.45 9.31
CA LEU A 33 -23.23 7.40 9.92
C LEU A 33 -24.64 7.91 10.25
N ALA A 34 -24.77 9.13 10.76
CA ALA A 34 -26.08 9.74 11.02
C ALA A 34 -26.89 9.93 9.72
N GLU A 35 -26.24 10.33 8.62
CA GLU A 35 -26.86 10.43 7.30
C GLU A 35 -27.31 9.05 6.78
N ALA A 36 -26.45 8.03 6.93
CA ALA A 36 -26.74 6.67 6.52
C ALA A 36 -27.99 6.13 7.22
N GLU A 37 -28.08 6.34 8.54
CA GLU A 37 -29.24 5.95 9.34
C GLU A 37 -30.50 6.73 8.92
N ALA A 38 -30.41 8.06 8.87
CA ALA A 38 -31.54 8.93 8.54
C ALA A 38 -32.12 8.68 7.13
N LYS A 39 -31.26 8.36 6.16
CA LYS A 39 -31.66 8.08 4.77
C LYS A 39 -31.86 6.60 4.49
N SER A 40 -31.61 5.72 5.47
CA SER A 40 -31.62 4.27 5.29
C SER A 40 -30.74 3.82 4.11
N LEU A 41 -29.55 4.41 3.99
CA LEU A 41 -28.56 4.08 2.98
C LEU A 41 -27.45 3.21 3.57
N PRO A 42 -26.97 2.19 2.85
CA PRO A 42 -25.75 1.49 3.24
C PRO A 42 -24.52 2.41 3.16
N VAL A 43 -23.49 2.08 3.93
CA VAL A 43 -22.21 2.81 3.91
C VAL A 43 -21.20 2.01 3.09
N LEU A 44 -20.47 2.66 2.20
CA LEU A 44 -19.33 2.09 1.49
C LEU A 44 -18.06 2.81 1.94
N ILE A 45 -17.17 2.08 2.60
CA ILE A 45 -15.83 2.56 2.93
C ILE A 45 -14.84 1.99 1.92
N CYS A 46 -14.17 2.88 1.18
CA CYS A 46 -13.15 2.53 0.20
C CYS A 46 -11.76 2.69 0.83
N ILE A 47 -11.17 1.57 1.23
CA ILE A 47 -9.86 1.50 1.88
C ILE A 47 -8.78 1.43 0.80
N ASN A 48 -7.82 2.33 0.88
CA ASN A 48 -6.77 2.50 -0.11
C ASN A 48 -5.42 2.80 0.56
N MET A 49 -4.32 2.54 -0.14
CA MET A 49 -2.98 2.89 0.29
C MET A 49 -2.11 3.41 -0.87
N ASP A 50 -0.97 4.00 -0.51
CA ASP A 50 -0.04 4.61 -1.45
C ASP A 50 1.09 3.67 -1.85
N GLY A 51 1.68 3.95 -3.01
CA GLY A 51 2.88 3.26 -3.50
C GLY A 51 2.65 1.83 -3.99
N GLU A 52 1.39 1.45 -4.25
CA GLU A 52 1.01 0.12 -4.74
C GLU A 52 0.08 0.25 -5.95
N ALA A 53 0.40 -0.48 -7.03
CA ALA A 53 -0.19 -0.28 -8.35
C ALA A 53 -1.69 -0.59 -8.40
N ALA A 54 -2.15 -1.62 -7.68
CA ALA A 54 -3.58 -1.94 -7.64
C ALA A 54 -4.39 -0.83 -6.95
N ASN A 55 -3.92 -0.31 -5.81
CA ASN A 55 -4.56 0.80 -5.10
C ASN A 55 -4.64 2.07 -5.94
N ASP A 56 -3.55 2.37 -6.63
CA ASP A 56 -3.44 3.50 -7.55
C ASP A 56 -4.40 3.38 -8.74
N ARG A 57 -4.53 2.18 -9.28
CA ARG A 57 -5.46 1.88 -10.36
C ARG A 57 -6.92 2.07 -9.92
N MET A 58 -7.27 1.62 -8.72
CA MET A 58 -8.63 1.84 -8.17
C MET A 58 -9.00 3.33 -8.13
N VAL A 59 -8.07 4.18 -7.68
CA VAL A 59 -8.31 5.63 -7.54
C VAL A 59 -8.33 6.36 -8.89
N ARG A 60 -7.42 6.01 -9.80
CA ARG A 60 -7.30 6.69 -11.10
C ARG A 60 -8.37 6.25 -12.10
N GLU A 61 -8.79 4.99 -12.04
CA GLU A 61 -9.72 4.40 -13.01
C GLU A 61 -11.08 4.10 -12.36
N HIS A 62 -11.14 3.20 -11.38
CA HIS A 62 -12.41 2.59 -10.96
C HIS A 62 -13.31 3.57 -10.20
N TYR A 63 -12.77 4.38 -9.29
CA TYR A 63 -13.53 5.41 -8.57
C TYR A 63 -13.91 6.63 -9.45
N ARG A 64 -13.43 6.65 -10.70
CA ARG A 64 -13.79 7.66 -11.71
C ARG A 64 -14.68 7.10 -12.81
N ALA A 65 -14.95 5.80 -12.81
CA ALA A 65 -15.84 5.18 -13.78
C ALA A 65 -17.27 5.67 -13.59
N ALA A 66 -17.92 6.08 -14.69
CA ALA A 66 -19.25 6.69 -14.66
C ALA A 66 -20.27 5.81 -13.93
N ARG A 67 -20.20 4.49 -14.15
CA ARG A 67 -21.11 3.53 -13.54
C ARG A 67 -20.90 3.37 -12.03
N ILE A 68 -19.65 3.39 -11.58
CA ILE A 68 -19.32 3.36 -10.15
C ILE A 68 -19.76 4.65 -9.48
N ILE A 69 -19.58 5.81 -10.12
CA ILE A 69 -20.06 7.10 -9.60
C ILE A 69 -21.59 7.10 -9.47
N GLU A 70 -22.31 6.62 -10.48
CA GLU A 70 -23.77 6.49 -10.44
C GLU A 70 -24.23 5.62 -9.27
N LEU A 71 -23.66 4.41 -9.12
CA LEU A 71 -24.01 3.50 -8.03
C LEU A 71 -23.62 4.06 -6.66
N SER A 72 -22.53 4.84 -6.58
CA SER A 72 -22.07 5.43 -5.32
C SER A 72 -23.09 6.40 -4.71
N ALA A 73 -24.00 6.98 -5.51
CA ALA A 73 -25.07 7.85 -5.03
C ALA A 73 -26.10 7.12 -4.14
N GLU A 74 -26.10 5.79 -4.17
CA GLU A 74 -27.00 4.93 -3.39
C GLU A 74 -26.33 4.39 -2.11
N PHE A 75 -25.12 4.90 -1.82
CA PHE A 75 -24.35 4.66 -0.61
C PHE A 75 -23.98 5.99 0.05
N VAL A 76 -23.70 5.93 1.36
CA VAL A 76 -22.86 6.94 2.00
C VAL A 76 -21.40 6.50 1.83
N CYS A 77 -20.64 7.20 1.00
CA CYS A 77 -19.26 6.83 0.67
C CYS A 77 -18.23 7.52 1.55
N LEU A 78 -17.29 6.74 2.09
CA LEU A 78 -16.20 7.21 2.96
C LEU A 78 -14.83 6.79 2.38
N PRO A 79 -13.92 7.74 2.12
CA PRO A 79 -12.55 7.41 1.71
C PRO A 79 -11.69 7.11 2.94
N ALA A 80 -10.94 6.01 2.91
CA ALA A 80 -10.01 5.63 3.96
C ALA A 80 -8.61 5.41 3.39
N ASN A 81 -7.67 6.29 3.76
CA ASN A 81 -6.24 6.11 3.52
C ASN A 81 -5.48 6.78 4.68
N LYS A 82 -4.47 6.09 5.22
CA LYS A 82 -3.65 6.50 6.37
C LYS A 82 -2.62 7.61 6.07
N THR A 83 -2.35 7.90 4.81
CA THR A 83 -1.25 8.80 4.40
C THR A 83 -1.77 10.20 4.11
N HIS A 84 -1.02 11.24 4.51
CA HIS A 84 -1.27 12.60 4.02
C HIS A 84 -0.59 12.82 2.66
N HIS A 85 -1.32 13.34 1.67
CA HIS A 85 -0.82 13.63 0.31
C HIS A 85 -0.56 15.11 0.05
N THR A 86 -1.02 15.99 0.94
CA THR A 86 -0.83 17.44 0.87
C THR A 86 -0.13 17.93 2.14
N GLU A 87 0.70 18.97 2.01
CA GLU A 87 1.47 19.55 3.12
C GLU A 87 0.60 20.40 4.07
N GLN A 88 -0.50 20.96 3.56
CA GLN A 88 -1.46 21.73 4.35
C GLN A 88 -2.73 20.92 4.57
N GLU A 89 -3.29 21.01 5.77
CA GLU A 89 -4.44 20.22 6.22
C GLU A 89 -5.73 20.54 5.45
N ASP A 90 -5.85 21.76 4.93
CA ASP A 90 -7.06 22.25 4.23
C ASP A 90 -6.98 22.07 2.71
N LEU A 91 -5.86 21.58 2.17
CA LEU A 91 -5.75 21.36 0.74
C LEU A 91 -6.56 20.14 0.29
N PRO A 92 -7.21 20.21 -0.89
CA PRO A 92 -7.91 19.08 -1.46
C PRO A 92 -6.98 17.88 -1.70
N CYS A 93 -7.43 16.70 -1.28
CA CYS A 93 -6.74 15.45 -1.53
C CYS A 93 -6.72 15.16 -3.05
N PRO A 94 -5.54 14.83 -3.63
CA PRO A 94 -5.45 14.49 -5.05
C PRO A 94 -6.12 13.15 -5.40
N ARG A 95 -6.33 12.27 -4.42
CA ARG A 95 -6.98 10.96 -4.60
C ARG A 95 -8.49 11.02 -4.48
N PHE A 96 -9.00 11.82 -3.53
CA PHE A 96 -10.42 11.85 -3.17
C PHE A 96 -10.98 13.26 -3.35
N VAL A 97 -11.61 13.49 -4.51
CA VAL A 97 -12.20 14.79 -4.88
C VAL A 97 -13.23 15.23 -3.84
N GLY A 98 -13.08 16.45 -3.31
CA GLY A 98 -13.99 17.02 -2.31
C GLY A 98 -13.67 16.66 -0.85
N CYS A 99 -12.52 16.01 -0.60
CA CYS A 99 -12.04 15.65 0.73
C CYS A 99 -10.61 16.20 0.94
N THR A 100 -10.20 16.52 2.17
CA THR A 100 -8.80 16.83 2.52
C THR A 100 -8.09 15.60 3.07
N CYS A 101 -6.76 15.65 3.16
CA CYS A 101 -6.00 14.52 3.70
C CYS A 101 -6.32 14.21 5.16
N THR A 102 -6.43 15.24 6.00
CA THR A 102 -6.82 15.09 7.41
C THR A 102 -8.15 14.37 7.56
N GLN A 103 -9.12 14.66 6.69
CA GLN A 103 -10.45 14.06 6.74
C GLN A 103 -10.43 12.55 6.43
N HIS A 104 -9.79 12.13 5.33
CA HIS A 104 -9.75 10.71 4.99
C HIS A 104 -8.82 9.89 5.91
N VAL A 105 -7.81 10.51 6.51
CA VAL A 105 -6.98 9.88 7.54
C VAL A 105 -7.77 9.67 8.83
N TRP A 106 -8.57 10.66 9.24
CA TRP A 106 -9.45 10.51 10.40
C TRP A 106 -10.51 9.41 10.19
N ILE A 107 -11.06 9.33 8.98
CA ILE A 107 -11.97 8.25 8.59
C ILE A 107 -11.28 6.89 8.65
N ASP A 108 -10.05 6.78 8.13
CA ASP A 108 -9.25 5.55 8.19
C ASP A 108 -8.97 5.12 9.63
N GLN A 109 -8.62 6.04 10.52
CA GLN A 109 -8.43 5.76 11.96
C GLN A 109 -9.71 5.24 12.62
N ASN A 110 -10.84 5.93 12.44
CA ASN A 110 -12.14 5.49 13.01
C ASN A 110 -12.56 4.11 12.50
N MET A 111 -12.34 3.86 11.21
CA MET A 111 -12.61 2.57 10.58
C MET A 111 -11.73 1.46 11.18
N ARG A 112 -10.42 1.70 11.33
CA ARG A 112 -9.48 0.73 11.91
C ARG A 112 -9.82 0.41 13.35
N ASP A 113 -10.07 1.43 14.18
CA ASP A 113 -10.40 1.26 15.59
C ASP A 113 -11.65 0.42 15.78
N ARG A 114 -12.62 0.54 14.86
CA ARG A 114 -13.92 -0.13 14.98
C ARG A 114 -13.96 -1.53 14.37
N PHE A 115 -13.31 -1.74 13.23
CA PHE A 115 -13.45 -2.96 12.44
C PHE A 115 -12.18 -3.81 12.36
N PHE A 116 -11.03 -3.23 12.67
CA PHE A 116 -9.73 -3.90 12.60
C PHE A 116 -8.84 -3.59 13.81
N PRO A 117 -9.35 -3.65 15.06
CA PRO A 117 -8.59 -3.26 16.23
C PRO A 117 -7.34 -4.15 16.39
N GLY A 118 -6.16 -3.54 16.25
CA GLY A 118 -4.88 -4.23 16.36
C GLY A 118 -4.56 -5.19 15.21
N GLN A 119 -5.29 -5.13 14.09
CA GLN A 119 -5.08 -5.97 12.91
C GLN A 119 -4.54 -5.15 11.73
N PRO A 120 -3.66 -5.72 10.89
CA PRO A 120 -3.33 -5.10 9.62
C PRO A 120 -4.57 -5.06 8.72
N VAL A 121 -4.70 -4.01 7.93
CA VAL A 121 -5.82 -3.86 6.97
C VAL A 121 -5.26 -3.97 5.56
N ASN A 122 -5.78 -4.91 4.80
CA ASN A 122 -5.42 -5.10 3.40
C ASN A 122 -6.00 -3.96 2.57
N ALA A 123 -5.23 -3.45 1.61
CA ALA A 123 -5.66 -2.40 0.69
C ALA A 123 -5.19 -2.77 -0.73
N PRO A 124 -6.04 -2.61 -1.77
CA PRO A 124 -7.35 -2.00 -1.71
C PRO A 124 -8.39 -2.93 -1.06
N GLN A 125 -9.37 -2.36 -0.37
CA GLN A 125 -10.48 -3.11 0.24
C GLN A 125 -11.76 -2.26 0.24
N HIS A 126 -12.90 -2.89 -0.02
CA HIS A 126 -14.21 -2.25 0.04
C HIS A 126 -15.00 -2.86 1.20
N LEU A 127 -15.33 -2.03 2.18
CA LEU A 127 -16.09 -2.42 3.37
C LEU A 127 -17.49 -1.81 3.29
N PHE A 128 -18.50 -2.67 3.31
CA PHE A 128 -19.90 -2.30 3.29
C PHE A 128 -20.50 -2.43 4.68
N LEU A 129 -21.20 -1.38 5.12
CA LEU A 129 -21.96 -1.37 6.38
C LEU A 129 -23.46 -1.22 6.07
N ARG A 130 -24.29 -1.69 7.00
CA ARG A 130 -25.70 -1.34 7.05
C ARG A 130 -25.87 0.14 7.42
N SER A 131 -27.08 0.66 7.26
CA SER A 131 -27.42 2.04 7.61
C SER A 131 -27.21 2.38 9.08
N ASP A 132 -27.24 1.39 9.97
CA ASP A 132 -26.93 1.53 11.41
C ASP A 132 -25.42 1.51 11.73
N GLY A 133 -24.56 1.42 10.71
CA GLY A 133 -23.12 1.37 10.85
C GLY A 133 -22.56 -0.01 11.24
N THR A 134 -23.37 -1.07 11.26
CA THR A 134 -22.88 -2.44 11.48
C THR A 134 -22.25 -3.03 10.22
N LYS A 135 -21.15 -3.78 10.37
CA LYS A 135 -20.46 -4.43 9.25
C LYS A 135 -21.40 -5.40 8.53
N PHE A 136 -21.49 -5.26 7.21
CA PHE A 136 -22.29 -6.14 6.34
C PHE A 136 -21.41 -7.10 5.56
N LYS A 137 -20.50 -6.57 4.74
CA LYS A 137 -19.66 -7.34 3.82
C LYS A 137 -18.34 -6.63 3.60
N SER A 138 -17.29 -7.37 3.27
CA SER A 138 -16.03 -6.78 2.81
C SER A 138 -15.46 -7.53 1.64
N ARG A 139 -14.78 -6.82 0.73
CA ARG A 139 -13.98 -7.41 -0.34
C ARG A 139 -12.56 -6.86 -0.27
N GLU A 140 -11.61 -7.75 -0.04
CA GLU A 140 -10.18 -7.44 -0.01
C GLU A 140 -9.54 -7.65 -1.38
N PHE A 141 -8.39 -6.98 -1.56
CA PHE A 141 -7.57 -6.96 -2.76
C PHE A 141 -8.23 -6.25 -3.94
N PHE A 142 -7.44 -6.16 -5.01
CA PHE A 142 -7.87 -5.58 -6.27
C PHE A 142 -9.13 -6.27 -6.79
N VAL A 143 -10.02 -5.45 -7.32
CA VAL A 143 -11.17 -5.89 -8.11
C VAL A 143 -11.23 -5.04 -9.36
N THR A 144 -11.66 -5.63 -10.46
CA THR A 144 -11.97 -4.91 -11.69
C THR A 144 -13.19 -4.00 -11.50
N GLU A 145 -13.38 -3.05 -12.41
CA GLU A 145 -14.55 -2.16 -12.40
C GLU A 145 -15.88 -2.93 -12.42
N ALA A 146 -15.98 -3.96 -13.25
CA ALA A 146 -17.18 -4.80 -13.35
C ALA A 146 -17.45 -5.60 -12.07
N GLU A 147 -16.40 -6.09 -11.41
CA GLU A 147 -16.52 -6.76 -10.12
C GLU A 147 -16.95 -5.79 -9.02
N LEU A 148 -16.41 -4.57 -9.00
CA LEU A 148 -16.84 -3.52 -8.05
C LEU A 148 -18.30 -3.14 -8.27
N GLU A 149 -18.73 -2.95 -9.52
CA GLU A 149 -20.13 -2.72 -9.88
C GLU A 149 -21.02 -3.86 -9.35
N SER A 150 -20.67 -5.11 -9.63
CA SER A 150 -21.44 -6.27 -9.21
C SER A 150 -21.53 -6.37 -7.68
N LEU A 151 -20.45 -6.07 -6.96
CA LEU A 151 -20.45 -6.01 -5.50
C LEU A 151 -21.40 -4.95 -4.97
N MET A 152 -21.35 -3.72 -5.52
CA MET A 152 -22.23 -2.63 -5.12
C MET A 152 -23.70 -2.99 -5.38
N LEU A 153 -24.01 -3.52 -6.57
CA LEU A 153 -25.37 -3.97 -6.90
C LEU A 153 -25.86 -5.09 -5.99
N GLY A 154 -25.00 -6.06 -5.66
CA GLY A 154 -25.33 -7.14 -4.73
C GLY A 154 -25.71 -6.61 -3.36
N VAL A 155 -24.93 -5.67 -2.82
CA VAL A 155 -25.24 -5.03 -1.53
C VAL A 155 -26.57 -4.25 -1.59
N LEU A 156 -26.83 -3.51 -2.67
CA LEU A 156 -28.08 -2.78 -2.83
C LEU A 156 -29.31 -3.69 -2.94
N LYS A 157 -29.18 -4.85 -3.60
CA LYS A 157 -30.25 -5.85 -3.66
C LYS A 157 -30.61 -6.40 -2.28
N GLU A 158 -29.59 -6.74 -1.49
CA GLU A 158 -29.80 -7.35 -0.17
C GLU A 158 -30.30 -6.33 0.86
N LEU A 159 -29.73 -5.13 0.88
CA LEU A 159 -30.04 -4.12 1.90
C LEU A 159 -31.19 -3.18 1.49
N ARG A 160 -31.51 -3.07 0.19
CA ARG A 160 -32.56 -2.19 -0.34
C ARG A 160 -33.40 -2.87 -1.43
N PRO A 161 -33.96 -4.07 -1.18
CA PRO A 161 -34.62 -4.88 -2.21
C PRO A 161 -35.75 -4.15 -2.95
N GLY A 162 -36.50 -3.27 -2.28
CA GLY A 162 -37.63 -2.56 -2.90
C GLY A 162 -37.30 -1.74 -4.15
N ARG A 163 -36.09 -1.16 -4.24
CA ARG A 163 -35.63 -0.36 -5.39
C ARG A 163 -34.78 -1.18 -6.38
N TYR A 164 -34.22 -2.31 -5.94
CA TYR A 164 -33.17 -3.04 -6.65
C TYR A 164 -33.50 -4.48 -7.01
N ALA A 165 -34.66 -5.01 -6.59
CA ALA A 165 -35.07 -6.40 -6.83
C ALA A 165 -35.11 -6.77 -8.33
N ALA A 166 -35.36 -5.80 -9.21
CA ALA A 166 -35.46 -6.02 -10.66
C ALA A 166 -34.14 -5.81 -11.44
N LEU A 167 -33.05 -5.38 -10.79
CA LEU A 167 -31.78 -5.23 -11.50
C LEU A 167 -31.21 -6.61 -11.85
N THR A 168 -31.13 -6.92 -13.14
CA THR A 168 -30.43 -8.11 -13.62
C THR A 168 -28.94 -7.95 -13.33
N GLN A 169 -28.37 -8.88 -12.55
CA GLN A 169 -26.92 -9.02 -12.50
C GLN A 169 -26.46 -9.35 -13.92
N THR A 170 -25.45 -8.65 -14.45
CA THR A 170 -24.52 -9.34 -15.32
C THR A 170 -23.90 -10.41 -14.43
N GLU A 171 -24.19 -11.68 -14.72
CA GLU A 171 -23.50 -12.79 -14.06
C GLU A 171 -22.01 -12.55 -14.22
N VAL A 172 -21.37 -12.17 -13.12
CA VAL A 172 -19.93 -12.31 -13.00
C VAL A 172 -19.71 -13.81 -13.10
N PRO A 173 -18.91 -14.31 -14.05
CA PRO A 173 -18.50 -15.70 -14.01
C PRO A 173 -17.99 -15.94 -12.59
N GLU A 174 -18.59 -16.88 -11.87
CA GLU A 174 -17.93 -17.43 -10.72
C GLU A 174 -16.62 -17.98 -11.29
N VAL A 175 -15.54 -17.22 -11.10
CA VAL A 175 -14.21 -17.69 -11.44
C VAL A 175 -14.03 -18.89 -10.53
N ALA A 176 -14.20 -20.06 -11.13
CA ALA A 176 -13.66 -21.29 -10.59
C ALA A 176 -12.23 -20.97 -10.10
N PRO A 177 -11.81 -21.49 -8.95
CA PRO A 177 -10.45 -21.30 -8.48
C PRO A 177 -9.50 -21.96 -9.50
N ASP A 178 -9.10 -21.20 -10.52
CA ASP A 178 -8.41 -21.80 -11.65
C ASP A 178 -6.91 -21.84 -11.39
N ALA A 179 -6.48 -23.10 -11.28
CA ALA A 179 -5.19 -23.64 -11.66
C ALA A 179 -4.00 -23.03 -10.91
N GLU A 180 -3.60 -23.63 -9.79
CA GLU A 180 -2.76 -24.82 -9.85
C GLU A 180 -1.85 -24.81 -11.10
N ALA A 181 -0.68 -24.20 -10.93
CA ALA A 181 0.50 -24.82 -11.50
C ALA A 181 0.47 -26.30 -11.09
N LYS A 182 0.32 -27.18 -12.08
CA LYS A 182 0.11 -28.62 -11.91
C LYS A 182 0.88 -29.18 -10.71
N PRO A 183 0.23 -29.95 -9.82
CA PRO A 183 0.93 -30.71 -8.81
C PRO A 183 1.83 -31.73 -9.52
N LYS A 184 3.11 -31.75 -9.14
CA LYS A 184 3.79 -33.03 -9.09
C LYS A 184 3.14 -33.77 -7.92
N ASP A 185 2.67 -34.97 -8.23
CA ASP A 185 1.90 -35.88 -7.40
C ASP A 185 2.25 -35.77 -5.91
N ASP A 186 1.23 -35.63 -5.06
CA ASP A 186 1.01 -36.57 -3.94
C ASP A 186 -0.32 -36.26 -3.22
N ALA A 187 -1.17 -37.28 -3.22
CA ALA A 187 -2.37 -37.57 -2.44
C ALA A 187 -2.98 -36.50 -1.49
N ALA A 188 -4.22 -36.11 -1.85
CA ALA A 188 -5.37 -35.77 -1.01
C ALA A 188 -5.19 -35.54 0.52
N ALA A 189 -5.45 -34.31 0.95
CA ALA A 189 -5.96 -34.03 2.30
C ALA A 189 -7.06 -32.95 2.22
N LYS A 190 -8.25 -33.29 2.73
CA LYS A 190 -9.43 -32.40 2.84
C LYS A 190 -9.07 -31.18 3.71
N LYS A 191 -9.42 -29.96 3.27
CA LYS A 191 -9.34 -28.76 4.12
C LYS A 191 -10.54 -28.72 5.07
N ASP A 192 -10.33 -29.19 6.28
CA ASP A 192 -11.17 -28.84 7.43
C ASP A 192 -11.05 -27.32 7.68
N GLU A 193 -12.17 -26.64 7.92
CA GLU A 193 -12.21 -25.28 8.47
C GLU A 193 -11.66 -25.30 9.91
N ALA A 194 -10.35 -25.44 10.04
CA ALA A 194 -9.67 -25.45 11.33
C ALA A 194 -9.77 -24.06 11.96
N LYS A 195 -10.33 -24.02 13.17
CA LYS A 195 -10.33 -22.84 14.06
C LYS A 195 -8.95 -22.18 14.04
N GLU A 196 -8.90 -20.87 13.84
CA GLU A 196 -7.63 -20.12 13.81
C GLU A 196 -6.92 -20.26 15.17
N PRO A 197 -5.60 -20.52 15.20
CA PRO A 197 -4.88 -20.72 16.46
C PRO A 197 -4.92 -19.47 17.33
N GLU A 198 -5.40 -19.61 18.56
CA GLU A 198 -5.61 -18.50 19.51
C GLU A 198 -4.62 -18.55 20.66
N THR A 199 -4.32 -19.75 21.15
CA THR A 199 -3.42 -19.96 22.29
C THR A 199 -1.95 -19.98 21.85
N PRO A 200 -1.00 -19.67 22.76
CA PRO A 200 0.43 -19.81 22.47
C PRO A 200 0.81 -21.20 21.95
N VAL A 201 0.26 -22.27 22.52
CA VAL A 201 0.54 -23.68 22.11
C VAL A 201 0.03 -23.97 20.69
N GLU A 202 -1.18 -23.53 20.36
CA GLU A 202 -1.74 -23.67 19.01
C GLU A 202 -0.91 -22.87 18.00
N LEU A 203 -0.48 -21.66 18.37
CA LEU A 203 0.37 -20.82 17.52
C LEU A 203 1.72 -21.49 17.26
N ILE A 204 2.38 -22.03 18.27
CA ILE A 204 3.67 -22.73 18.11
C ILE A 204 3.52 -23.93 17.17
N THR A 205 2.46 -24.72 17.37
CA THR A 205 2.15 -25.87 16.52
C THR A 205 1.92 -25.43 15.07
N ALA A 206 1.08 -24.41 14.86
CA ALA A 206 0.79 -23.87 13.54
C ALA A 206 2.02 -23.27 12.85
N ILE A 207 2.93 -22.64 13.61
CA ILE A 207 4.20 -22.11 13.08
C ILE A 207 5.09 -23.26 12.60
N LYS A 208 5.27 -24.30 13.43
CA LYS A 208 6.10 -25.47 13.07
C LYS A 208 5.56 -26.22 11.85
N GLN A 209 4.25 -26.21 11.65
CA GLN A 209 3.58 -26.87 10.53
C GLN A 209 3.28 -25.94 9.35
N ALA A 210 3.76 -24.69 9.38
CA ALA A 210 3.44 -23.71 8.35
C ALA A 210 4.04 -24.12 7.00
N THR A 211 3.20 -24.34 6.00
CA THR A 211 3.63 -24.52 4.60
C THR A 211 3.78 -23.18 3.87
N GLU A 212 3.09 -22.14 4.35
CA GLU A 212 3.07 -20.80 3.76
C GLU A 212 3.75 -19.78 4.68
N VAL A 213 4.74 -19.07 4.13
CA VAL A 213 5.55 -18.09 4.87
C VAL A 213 4.69 -16.98 5.48
N GLU A 214 3.75 -16.41 4.72
CA GLU A 214 2.93 -15.29 5.20
C GLU A 214 1.96 -15.69 6.32
N ARG A 215 1.39 -16.89 6.24
CA ARG A 215 0.52 -17.42 7.31
C ARG A 215 1.33 -17.71 8.58
N GLY A 216 2.47 -18.39 8.43
CA GLY A 216 3.37 -18.65 9.55
C GLY A 216 3.86 -17.35 10.20
N ARG A 217 4.24 -16.35 9.39
CA ARG A 217 4.67 -15.02 9.83
C ARG A 217 3.60 -14.34 10.69
N ALA A 218 2.33 -14.42 10.30
CA ALA A 218 1.23 -13.86 11.09
C ALA A 218 1.12 -14.53 12.47
N HIS A 219 1.25 -15.87 12.54
CA HIS A 219 1.25 -16.60 13.80
C HIS A 219 2.46 -16.25 14.69
N VAL A 220 3.66 -16.11 14.10
CA VAL A 220 4.87 -15.67 14.81
C VAL A 220 4.67 -14.27 15.40
N ARG A 221 4.09 -13.34 14.65
CA ARG A 221 3.79 -11.98 15.14
C ARG A 221 2.85 -12.00 16.33
N LYS A 222 1.75 -12.75 16.23
CA LYS A 222 0.77 -12.89 17.32
C LYS A 222 1.44 -13.46 18.58
N LEU A 223 2.22 -14.53 18.43
CA LEU A 223 2.97 -15.14 19.52
C LEU A 223 3.97 -14.14 20.16
N ALA A 224 4.74 -13.42 19.35
CA ALA A 224 5.68 -12.41 19.83
C ALA A 224 4.99 -11.25 20.56
N GLN A 225 3.83 -10.81 20.08
CA GLN A 225 3.03 -9.78 20.75
C GLN A 225 2.49 -10.24 22.11
N LEU A 226 2.03 -11.50 22.22
CA LEU A 226 1.62 -12.09 23.50
C LEU A 226 2.81 -12.14 24.47
N ALA A 227 3.98 -12.59 23.99
CA ALA A 227 5.20 -12.61 24.79
C ALA A 227 5.59 -11.22 25.29
N MET A 228 5.50 -10.18 24.44
CA MET A 228 5.74 -8.79 24.82
C MET A 228 4.73 -8.26 25.86
N LYS A 229 3.47 -8.71 25.81
CA LYS A 229 2.43 -8.37 26.78
C LYS A 229 2.60 -9.08 28.13
N GLY A 230 3.58 -9.96 28.26
CA GLY A 230 3.89 -10.63 29.52
C GLY A 230 3.40 -12.07 29.62
N ASP A 231 2.75 -12.62 28.58
CA ASP A 231 2.30 -14.00 28.57
C ASP A 231 3.51 -14.95 28.69
N LYS A 232 3.52 -15.75 29.77
CA LYS A 232 4.63 -16.64 30.09
C LYS A 232 4.75 -17.78 29.07
N GLU A 233 3.64 -18.36 28.67
CA GLU A 233 3.63 -19.49 27.74
C GLU A 233 4.07 -19.05 26.34
N ALA A 234 3.66 -17.85 25.92
CA ALA A 234 4.15 -17.25 24.68
C ALA A 234 5.65 -16.92 24.72
N LYS A 235 6.17 -16.45 25.86
CA LYS A 235 7.62 -16.21 26.04
C LYS A 235 8.42 -17.49 25.95
N ASP A 236 8.01 -18.50 26.71
CA ASP A 236 8.68 -19.80 26.76
C ASP A 236 8.61 -20.49 25.39
N GLY A 237 7.44 -20.46 24.76
CA GLY A 237 7.22 -20.99 23.42
C GLY A 237 8.00 -20.29 22.33
N LEU A 238 8.08 -18.95 22.36
CA LEU A 238 8.92 -18.21 21.43
C LEU A 238 10.40 -18.55 21.65
N ALA A 239 10.87 -18.64 22.90
CA ALA A 239 12.25 -19.03 23.19
C ALA A 239 12.61 -20.40 22.61
N VAL A 240 11.72 -21.39 22.75
CA VAL A 240 11.87 -22.72 22.14
C VAL A 240 11.95 -22.62 20.61
N LEU A 241 11.02 -21.88 19.98
CA LEU A 241 11.02 -21.70 18.53
C LEU A 241 12.32 -21.06 18.02
N LEU A 242 12.88 -20.09 18.75
CA LEU A 242 14.13 -19.42 18.37
C LEU A 242 15.35 -20.33 18.54
N ASP A 243 15.32 -21.32 19.44
CA ASP A 243 16.41 -22.29 19.61
C ASP A 243 16.40 -23.35 18.48
N GLU A 244 15.20 -23.80 18.11
CA GLU A 244 14.97 -24.87 17.13
C GLU A 244 14.91 -24.37 15.68
N VAL A 245 14.84 -23.06 15.44
CA VAL A 245 14.62 -22.45 14.10
C VAL A 245 15.57 -22.97 13.01
N LYS A 246 16.80 -23.32 13.37
CA LYS A 246 17.85 -23.82 12.46
C LYS A 246 17.55 -25.23 11.95
N ASP A 247 16.74 -25.98 12.70
CA ASP A 247 16.36 -27.37 12.46
C ASP A 247 14.99 -27.47 11.77
N LEU A 248 14.26 -26.35 11.65
CA LEU A 248 12.98 -26.29 10.96
C LEU A 248 13.11 -26.31 9.44
N GLU A 249 12.10 -26.85 8.76
CA GLU A 249 11.90 -26.79 7.32
C GLU A 249 11.81 -25.34 6.78
N ASP A 250 11.84 -25.17 5.46
CA ASP A 250 12.01 -23.87 4.81
C ASP A 250 10.93 -22.83 5.18
N ALA A 251 9.65 -23.13 4.97
CA ALA A 251 8.57 -22.18 5.20
C ALA A 251 8.43 -21.74 6.69
N PRO A 252 8.44 -22.64 7.70
CA PRO A 252 8.43 -22.27 9.11
C PRO A 252 9.62 -21.39 9.50
N ARG A 253 10.82 -21.72 9.01
CA ARG A 253 12.03 -20.95 9.29
C ARG A 253 11.94 -19.53 8.74
N LYS A 254 11.53 -19.39 7.48
CA LYS A 254 11.32 -18.08 6.82
C LYS A 254 10.24 -17.26 7.53
N ALA A 255 9.15 -17.91 7.94
CA ALA A 255 8.07 -17.31 8.72
C ALA A 255 8.55 -16.74 10.06
N ILE A 256 9.41 -17.47 10.78
CA ILE A 256 9.98 -17.00 12.06
C ILE A 256 10.86 -15.77 11.85
N ILE A 257 11.79 -15.83 10.89
CA ILE A 257 12.70 -14.71 10.62
C ILE A 257 11.92 -13.45 10.25
N LEU A 258 10.94 -13.56 9.35
CA LEU A 258 10.16 -12.42 8.90
C LEU A 258 9.13 -11.96 9.95
N GLY A 259 8.54 -12.89 10.70
CA GLY A 259 7.49 -12.63 11.69
C GLY A 259 7.97 -11.86 12.91
N LEU A 260 9.25 -11.98 13.26
CA LEU A 260 9.87 -11.16 14.30
C LEU A 260 10.01 -9.68 13.90
N GLY A 261 9.96 -9.38 12.60
CA GLY A 261 10.03 -8.03 12.04
C GLY A 261 8.69 -7.28 12.14
N PHE A 262 8.57 -6.47 13.18
CA PHE A 262 7.53 -5.45 13.32
C PHE A 262 8.00 -4.30 14.22
N GLU A 263 7.35 -3.16 14.08
CA GLU A 263 7.74 -1.92 14.72
C GLU A 263 7.81 -2.05 16.25
N GLY A 264 8.86 -1.50 16.84
CA GLY A 264 9.04 -1.49 18.30
C GLY A 264 9.62 -2.78 18.91
N HIS A 265 9.73 -3.89 18.17
CA HIS A 265 10.29 -5.15 18.69
C HIS A 265 11.83 -5.19 18.66
N LYS A 266 12.49 -4.23 19.31
CA LYS A 266 13.95 -4.06 19.28
C LYS A 266 14.72 -5.28 19.78
N ALA A 267 14.15 -6.03 20.72
CA ALA A 267 14.76 -7.24 21.27
C ALA A 267 15.01 -8.33 20.19
N ALA A 268 14.20 -8.37 19.13
CA ALA A 268 14.37 -9.30 18.02
C ALA A 268 15.67 -9.12 17.26
N LEU A 269 16.30 -7.93 17.31
CA LEU A 269 17.53 -7.66 16.56
C LEU A 269 18.69 -8.57 16.97
N LYS A 270 18.77 -8.96 18.25
CA LYS A 270 19.77 -9.93 18.71
C LYS A 270 19.66 -11.27 17.98
N PHE A 271 18.44 -11.66 17.61
CA PHE A 271 18.16 -12.89 16.87
C PHE A 271 18.28 -12.70 15.35
N LEU A 272 17.86 -11.56 14.80
CA LEU A 272 17.87 -11.30 13.36
C LEU A 272 19.29 -10.98 12.81
N SER A 273 20.12 -10.27 13.58
CA SER A 273 21.48 -9.88 13.15
C SER A 273 22.36 -11.05 12.65
N PRO A 274 22.38 -12.23 13.31
CA PRO A 274 23.06 -13.41 12.80
C PRO A 274 22.64 -13.83 11.38
N TYR A 275 21.36 -13.71 11.04
CA TYR A 275 20.84 -14.13 9.73
C TYR A 275 21.29 -13.24 8.57
N LEU A 276 21.70 -11.99 8.83
CA LEU A 276 22.37 -11.18 7.81
C LEU A 276 23.64 -11.86 7.27
N ARG A 277 24.28 -12.75 8.03
CA ARG A 277 25.49 -13.47 7.57
C ARG A 277 25.22 -14.91 7.15
N HIS A 278 23.95 -15.28 7.00
CA HIS A 278 23.61 -16.65 6.64
C HIS A 278 24.10 -16.99 5.22
N ARG A 279 24.47 -18.27 4.99
CA ARG A 279 24.96 -18.74 3.68
C ARG A 279 23.91 -18.60 2.58
N ASP A 280 22.65 -18.80 2.95
CA ASP A 280 21.47 -18.66 2.09
C ASP A 280 21.09 -17.19 1.91
N ALA A 281 21.02 -16.75 0.65
CA ALA A 281 20.68 -15.38 0.28
C ALA A 281 19.24 -15.00 0.66
N ASP A 282 18.29 -15.93 0.56
CA ASP A 282 16.90 -15.67 0.91
C ASP A 282 16.77 -15.32 2.39
N LEU A 283 17.49 -16.05 3.25
CA LEU A 283 17.47 -15.79 4.70
C LEU A 283 18.18 -14.48 5.06
N ARG A 284 19.20 -14.07 4.29
CA ARG A 284 19.82 -12.74 4.45
C ARG A 284 18.85 -11.63 4.07
N GLU A 285 18.14 -11.77 2.95
CA GLU A 285 17.13 -10.82 2.49
C GLU A 285 16.00 -10.67 3.51
N LEU A 286 15.41 -11.79 3.97
CA LEU A 286 14.35 -11.78 4.96
C LEU A 286 14.78 -11.14 6.28
N ALA A 287 16.01 -11.39 6.72
CA ALA A 287 16.55 -10.73 7.90
C ALA A 287 16.67 -9.22 7.71
N ALA A 288 17.13 -8.76 6.54
CA ALA A 288 17.19 -7.33 6.24
C ALA A 288 15.79 -6.69 6.22
N VAL A 289 14.79 -7.34 5.60
CA VAL A 289 13.39 -6.87 5.58
C VAL A 289 12.78 -6.82 6.98
N ALA A 290 13.05 -7.83 7.81
CA ALA A 290 12.59 -7.84 9.20
C ALA A 290 13.22 -6.71 10.03
N ILE A 291 14.52 -6.47 9.86
CA ILE A 291 15.25 -5.38 10.51
C ILE A 291 14.76 -4.01 10.02
N GLU A 292 14.50 -3.85 8.72
CA GLU A 292 13.90 -2.64 8.14
C GLU A 292 12.57 -2.29 8.84
N SER A 293 11.73 -3.30 9.06
CA SER A 293 10.42 -3.15 9.72
C SER A 293 10.55 -2.75 11.20
N ILE A 294 11.65 -3.13 11.88
CA ILE A 294 11.94 -2.72 13.26
C ILE A 294 12.47 -1.28 13.30
N ALA A 295 13.22 -0.86 12.28
CA ALA A 295 13.73 0.50 12.09
C ALA A 295 14.55 1.07 13.27
N ASP A 296 15.31 0.23 13.99
CA ASP A 296 16.13 0.69 15.12
C ASP A 296 17.62 0.84 14.75
N LYS A 297 18.22 1.95 15.19
CA LYS A 297 19.62 2.32 14.90
C LYS A 297 20.66 1.30 15.38
N SER A 298 20.35 0.45 16.35
CA SER A 298 21.29 -0.55 16.86
C SER A 298 21.70 -1.59 15.80
N ALA A 299 20.89 -1.78 14.76
CA ALA A 299 21.20 -2.69 13.65
C ALA A 299 22.23 -2.13 12.65
N LEU A 300 22.52 -0.82 12.66
CA LEU A 300 23.32 -0.14 11.63
C LEU A 300 24.73 -0.72 11.47
N ARG A 301 25.37 -1.16 12.56
CA ARG A 301 26.70 -1.76 12.51
C ARG A 301 26.68 -3.07 11.70
N ASP A 302 25.66 -3.88 11.90
CA ASP A 302 25.56 -5.19 11.25
C ASP A 302 25.12 -5.07 9.80
N LEU A 303 24.14 -4.19 9.53
CA LEU A 303 23.68 -3.88 8.19
C LEU A 303 24.81 -3.32 7.31
N ARG A 304 25.61 -2.39 7.83
CA ARG A 304 26.73 -1.79 7.08
C ARG A 304 27.78 -2.79 6.67
N ARG A 305 28.20 -3.64 7.60
CA ARG A 305 29.15 -4.71 7.30
C ARG A 305 28.56 -5.68 6.28
N ARG A 306 27.27 -6.02 6.40
CA ARG A 306 26.60 -6.86 5.41
C ARG A 306 26.62 -6.20 4.02
N PHE A 307 26.28 -4.92 3.94
CA PHE A 307 26.28 -4.14 2.69
C PHE A 307 27.64 -4.20 1.99
N GLU A 308 28.74 -4.02 2.75
CA GLU A 308 30.10 -4.07 2.21
C GLU A 308 30.50 -5.45 1.64
N GLU A 309 29.98 -6.53 2.23
CA GLU A 309 30.34 -7.90 1.87
C GLU A 309 29.35 -8.56 0.89
N GLU A 310 28.19 -7.95 0.63
CA GLU A 310 27.10 -8.56 -0.14
C GLU A 310 27.36 -8.54 -1.64
N LYS A 311 27.01 -9.64 -2.30
CA LYS A 311 27.20 -9.84 -3.74
C LYS A 311 25.88 -10.02 -4.48
N GLU A 312 24.86 -10.53 -3.79
CA GLU A 312 23.54 -10.74 -4.36
C GLU A 312 22.76 -9.42 -4.37
N GLU A 313 22.40 -8.97 -5.57
CA GLU A 313 21.78 -7.65 -5.78
C GLU A 313 20.50 -7.44 -4.97
N LYS A 314 19.62 -8.45 -4.90
CA LYS A 314 18.38 -8.40 -4.12
C LYS A 314 18.64 -8.17 -2.63
N VAL A 315 19.56 -8.95 -2.06
CA VAL A 315 19.95 -8.83 -0.65
C VAL A 315 20.61 -7.47 -0.41
N HIS A 316 21.44 -7.01 -1.35
CA HIS A 316 22.14 -5.73 -1.26
C HIS A 316 21.16 -4.56 -1.19
N ILE A 317 20.08 -4.60 -2.00
CA ILE A 317 18.99 -3.61 -1.98
C ILE A 317 18.21 -3.67 -0.67
N ALA A 318 17.85 -4.86 -0.18
CA ALA A 318 17.13 -5.02 1.08
C ALA A 318 17.95 -4.46 2.27
N VAL A 319 19.25 -4.73 2.30
CA VAL A 319 20.17 -4.20 3.32
C VAL A 319 20.27 -2.67 3.23
N LEU A 320 20.33 -2.10 2.01
CA LEU A 320 20.34 -0.66 1.80
C LEU A 320 19.08 0.03 2.34
N ARG A 321 17.90 -0.53 2.04
CA ARG A 321 16.61 -0.05 2.56
C ARG A 321 16.58 -0.10 4.08
N ALA A 322 17.00 -1.22 4.67
CA ALA A 322 17.10 -1.38 6.12
C ALA A 322 18.05 -0.35 6.74
N MET A 323 19.20 -0.07 6.12
CA MET A 323 20.11 0.99 6.56
C MET A 323 19.43 2.35 6.58
N GLY A 324 18.69 2.70 5.52
CA GLY A 324 17.90 3.94 5.46
C GLY A 324 16.88 4.04 6.59
N ALA A 325 16.09 2.98 6.79
CA ALA A 325 15.05 2.95 7.84
C ALA A 325 15.64 3.05 9.26
N CYS A 326 16.70 2.29 9.56
CA CYS A 326 17.38 2.32 10.86
C CYS A 326 18.20 3.60 11.09
N GLY A 327 18.57 4.30 10.01
CA GLY A 327 19.57 5.36 10.00
C GLY A 327 19.03 6.76 9.78
N ARG A 328 17.71 6.99 9.81
CA ARG A 328 17.07 8.29 9.48
C ARG A 328 17.68 9.53 10.15
N LYS A 329 18.28 9.38 11.33
CA LYS A 329 18.97 10.44 12.10
C LYS A 329 20.49 10.23 12.22
N ASP A 330 21.05 9.24 11.53
CA ASP A 330 22.46 8.88 11.57
C ASP A 330 23.23 9.57 10.43
N ARG A 331 24.12 10.51 10.80
CA ARG A 331 24.91 11.29 9.84
C ARG A 331 25.80 10.42 8.95
N ARG A 332 26.32 9.30 9.48
CA ARG A 332 27.17 8.40 8.69
C ARG A 332 26.35 7.74 7.59
N THR A 333 25.20 7.16 7.94
CA THR A 333 24.27 6.53 6.99
C THR A 333 23.83 7.52 5.92
N ARG A 334 23.50 8.77 6.30
CA ARG A 334 23.22 9.84 5.32
C ARG A 334 24.36 9.99 4.31
N ALA A 335 25.60 10.10 4.79
CA ALA A 335 26.77 10.27 3.93
C ALA A 335 27.01 9.06 2.99
N ASP A 336 26.77 7.83 3.46
CA ASP A 336 26.88 6.64 2.62
C ASP A 336 25.82 6.61 1.52
N LEU A 337 24.57 6.95 1.86
CA LEU A 337 23.48 7.03 0.89
C LEU A 337 23.74 8.11 -0.17
N VAL A 338 24.22 9.29 0.23
CA VAL A 338 24.62 10.36 -0.70
C VAL A 338 25.73 9.87 -1.63
N LYS A 339 26.72 9.13 -1.13
CA LYS A 339 27.77 8.53 -1.98
C LYS A 339 27.19 7.54 -2.99
N LEU A 340 26.17 6.76 -2.61
CA LEU A 340 25.52 5.77 -3.47
C LEU A 340 24.69 6.39 -4.60
N LEU A 341 24.32 7.67 -4.51
CA LEU A 341 23.71 8.39 -5.63
C LEU A 341 24.62 8.43 -6.87
N GLY A 342 25.93 8.37 -6.68
CA GLY A 342 26.93 8.27 -7.74
C GLY A 342 27.23 6.83 -8.21
N SER A 343 26.49 5.83 -7.73
CA SER A 343 26.73 4.41 -8.08
C SER A 343 26.47 4.14 -9.57
N PRO A 344 27.29 3.30 -10.22
CA PRO A 344 26.98 2.81 -11.57
C PRO A 344 25.74 1.91 -11.59
N SER A 345 25.41 1.22 -10.49
CA SER A 345 24.19 0.42 -10.38
C SER A 345 22.98 1.33 -10.24
N LEU A 346 22.05 1.20 -11.20
CA LEU A 346 20.77 1.90 -11.20
C LEU A 346 19.92 1.57 -9.96
N ASP A 347 19.92 0.32 -9.55
CA ASP A 347 19.12 -0.11 -8.41
C ASP A 347 19.69 0.43 -7.10
N LEU A 348 21.01 0.47 -6.95
CA LEU A 348 21.64 1.07 -5.75
C LEU A 348 21.40 2.58 -5.66
N LYS A 349 21.56 3.33 -6.77
CA LYS A 349 21.35 4.79 -6.74
C LYS A 349 19.88 5.18 -6.52
N THR A 350 18.94 4.45 -7.13
CA THR A 350 17.50 4.71 -6.95
C THR A 350 17.04 4.38 -5.52
N ASN A 351 17.46 3.23 -4.98
CA ASN A 351 17.15 2.88 -3.60
C ASN A 351 17.84 3.80 -2.58
N ALA A 352 19.03 4.31 -2.88
CA ALA A 352 19.68 5.32 -2.05
C ALA A 352 18.88 6.63 -2.02
N ALA A 353 18.35 7.09 -3.16
CA ALA A 353 17.47 8.26 -3.22
C ALA A 353 16.19 8.05 -2.41
N VAL A 354 15.52 6.89 -2.55
CA VAL A 354 14.33 6.54 -1.76
C VAL A 354 14.65 6.49 -0.26
N ALA A 355 15.79 5.91 0.13
CA ALA A 355 16.22 5.86 1.52
C ALA A 355 16.47 7.26 2.10
N LEU A 356 17.04 8.18 1.31
CA LEU A 356 17.29 9.57 1.71
C LEU A 356 16.00 10.35 1.99
N ALA A 357 14.89 10.03 1.31
CA ALA A 357 13.56 10.60 1.62
C ALA A 357 13.15 10.44 3.09
N GLY A 358 13.73 9.44 3.77
CA GLY A 358 13.45 9.18 5.17
C GLY A 358 14.22 10.02 6.17
N PHE A 359 15.14 10.88 5.70
CA PHE A 359 16.00 11.73 6.52
C PHE A 359 15.41 13.14 6.62
N ASP A 360 15.79 13.86 7.68
CA ASP A 360 15.45 15.28 7.80
C ASP A 360 16.05 16.07 6.63
N ALA A 361 15.29 17.05 6.14
CA ALA A 361 15.67 17.94 5.04
C ALA A 361 17.07 18.55 5.26
N ASP A 362 17.86 18.57 4.19
CA ASP A 362 19.23 19.08 4.17
C ASP A 362 19.54 19.53 2.75
N GLU A 363 19.78 20.83 2.56
CA GLU A 363 20.05 21.42 1.23
C GLU A 363 21.19 20.72 0.49
N LYS A 364 22.17 20.17 1.21
CA LYS A 364 23.29 19.43 0.58
C LYS A 364 22.84 18.07 0.07
N VAL A 365 21.89 17.42 0.75
CA VAL A 365 21.28 16.16 0.30
C VAL A 365 20.42 16.44 -0.92
N ASP A 366 19.60 17.50 -0.90
CA ASP A 366 18.79 17.91 -2.05
C ASP A 366 19.65 18.21 -3.27
N ALA A 367 20.72 18.98 -3.09
CA ALA A 367 21.67 19.27 -4.16
C ALA A 367 22.31 17.99 -4.74
N ALA A 368 22.63 17.02 -3.88
CA ALA A 368 23.17 15.73 -4.32
C ALA A 368 22.13 14.88 -5.07
N LEU A 369 20.88 14.86 -4.60
CA LEU A 369 19.76 14.18 -5.27
C LEU A 369 19.52 14.77 -6.66
N LEU A 370 19.49 16.10 -6.77
CA LEU A 370 19.38 16.82 -8.04
C LEU A 370 20.54 16.44 -8.98
N ALA A 371 21.78 16.53 -8.52
CA ALA A 371 22.97 16.19 -9.30
C ALA A 371 22.95 14.72 -9.81
N ALA A 372 22.37 13.81 -9.03
CA ALA A 372 22.24 12.40 -9.41
C ALA A 372 21.30 12.17 -10.60
N VAL A 373 20.26 13.00 -10.75
CA VAL A 373 19.42 13.01 -11.96
C VAL A 373 20.20 13.56 -13.16
N LEU A 374 20.98 14.62 -12.94
CA LEU A 374 21.72 15.32 -14.01
C LEU A 374 22.85 14.50 -14.63
N SER A 375 23.51 13.66 -13.82
CA SER A 375 24.63 12.83 -14.27
C SER A 375 24.22 11.61 -15.12
N GLY A 376 22.92 11.30 -15.22
CA GLY A 376 22.38 10.17 -15.99
C GLY A 376 22.04 10.45 -17.46
N GLY A 377 22.16 11.71 -17.93
CA GLY A 377 21.70 12.15 -19.24
C GLY A 377 22.75 12.05 -20.34
N GLY A 378 22.60 11.08 -21.26
CA GLY A 378 23.40 11.05 -22.50
C GLY A 378 23.17 9.84 -23.41
N GLY A 379 22.47 8.80 -22.95
CA GLY A 379 22.27 7.58 -23.74
C GLY A 379 21.01 7.62 -24.61
N ARG A 380 21.15 7.51 -25.95
CA ARG A 380 20.03 7.37 -26.90
C ARG A 380 19.25 6.03 -26.81
N ARG A 381 19.62 5.10 -25.93
CA ARG A 381 19.06 3.73 -25.84
C ARG A 381 17.85 3.68 -24.89
N ARG A 382 16.85 2.84 -25.21
CA ARG A 382 15.60 2.66 -24.43
C ARG A 382 15.84 2.44 -22.92
N GLY A 383 16.80 1.58 -22.55
CA GLY A 383 17.13 1.33 -21.13
C GLY A 383 17.71 2.54 -20.38
N ALA A 384 18.37 3.48 -21.07
CA ALA A 384 18.84 4.72 -20.44
C ALA A 384 17.67 5.66 -20.09
N ARG A 385 16.58 5.62 -20.86
CA ARG A 385 15.35 6.39 -20.58
C ARG A 385 14.59 5.82 -19.39
N ASP A 386 14.39 4.51 -19.35
CA ASP A 386 13.73 3.86 -18.21
C ASP A 386 14.51 4.05 -16.92
N GLY A 387 15.85 4.00 -16.98
CA GLY A 387 16.70 4.31 -15.83
C GLY A 387 16.61 5.76 -15.38
N MET A 388 16.54 6.70 -16.31
CA MET A 388 16.36 8.12 -15.99
C MET A 388 14.99 8.42 -15.38
N ARG A 389 13.91 7.80 -15.89
CA ARG A 389 12.56 7.90 -15.30
C ARG A 389 12.56 7.41 -13.85
N ARG A 390 13.06 6.19 -13.61
CA ARG A 390 13.13 5.59 -12.26
C ARG A 390 13.94 6.45 -11.28
N MET A 391 15.04 7.04 -11.75
CA MET A 391 15.84 7.95 -10.93
C MET A 391 15.11 9.26 -10.64
N SER A 392 14.42 9.82 -11.63
CA SER A 392 13.66 11.06 -11.48
C SER A 392 12.48 10.89 -10.51
N GLU A 393 11.77 9.75 -10.59
CA GLU A 393 10.69 9.39 -9.66
C GLU A 393 11.21 9.24 -8.22
N ALA A 394 12.34 8.55 -8.03
CA ALA A 394 12.95 8.36 -6.72
C ALA A 394 13.42 9.69 -6.09
N VAL A 395 13.99 10.59 -6.91
CA VAL A 395 14.42 11.92 -6.47
C VAL A 395 13.23 12.83 -6.19
N ALA A 396 12.19 12.81 -7.03
CA ALA A 396 10.96 13.54 -6.78
C ALA A 396 10.32 13.11 -5.44
N TYR A 397 10.25 11.79 -5.19
CA TYR A 397 9.78 11.27 -3.91
C TYR A 397 10.60 11.78 -2.71
N ALA A 398 11.93 11.82 -2.82
CA ALA A 398 12.80 12.32 -1.76
C ALA A 398 12.65 13.84 -1.51
N LEU A 399 12.61 14.64 -2.58
CA LEU A 399 12.41 16.08 -2.48
C LEU A 399 10.99 16.45 -2.02
N VAL A 400 10.02 15.58 -2.29
CA VAL A 400 8.68 15.69 -1.70
C VAL A 400 8.75 15.53 -0.18
N ALA A 401 9.41 14.47 0.29
CA ALA A 401 9.56 14.24 1.72
C ALA A 401 10.34 15.35 2.46
N HIS A 402 11.20 16.10 1.77
CA HIS A 402 12.00 17.19 2.36
C HIS A 402 11.33 18.58 2.29
N ASP A 403 10.12 18.72 1.73
CA ASP A 403 9.44 20.02 1.56
C ASP A 403 10.21 21.05 0.70
N SER A 404 10.97 20.57 -0.29
CA SER A 404 11.87 21.40 -1.10
C SER A 404 11.21 21.83 -2.42
N GLN A 405 10.31 22.83 -2.37
CA GLN A 405 9.56 23.29 -3.55
C GLN A 405 10.47 23.73 -4.71
N ALA A 406 11.54 24.48 -4.42
CA ALA A 406 12.50 24.93 -5.44
C ALA A 406 13.22 23.76 -6.14
N ALA A 407 13.51 22.67 -5.40
CA ALA A 407 14.14 21.49 -5.96
C ALA A 407 13.15 20.68 -6.82
N ARG A 408 11.87 20.61 -6.43
CA ARG A 408 10.80 19.96 -7.21
C ARG A 408 10.60 20.65 -8.56
N ASP A 409 10.53 21.98 -8.56
CA ASP A 409 10.34 22.77 -9.78
C ASP A 409 11.50 22.57 -10.77
N GLU A 410 12.75 22.46 -10.27
CA GLU A 410 13.93 22.20 -11.11
C GLU A 410 13.94 20.77 -11.69
N VAL A 411 13.46 19.76 -10.93
CA VAL A 411 13.31 18.39 -11.46
C VAL A 411 12.25 18.35 -12.56
N GLN A 412 11.06 18.92 -12.32
CA GLN A 412 9.97 18.90 -13.29
C GLN A 412 10.34 19.66 -14.58
N LYS A 413 10.91 20.85 -14.45
CA LYS A 413 11.38 21.66 -15.58
C LYS A 413 12.35 20.90 -16.48
N ARG A 414 13.17 20.01 -15.92
CA ARG A 414 14.13 19.20 -16.68
C ARG A 414 13.52 17.95 -17.31
N ILE A 415 12.57 17.30 -16.64
CA ILE A 415 11.73 16.26 -17.26
C ILE A 415 11.08 16.83 -18.52
N ASP A 416 10.52 18.03 -18.42
CA ASP A 416 9.87 18.70 -19.53
C ASP A 416 10.87 19.10 -20.63
N ALA A 417 12.03 19.66 -20.26
CA ALA A 417 13.08 20.03 -21.21
C ALA A 417 13.60 18.84 -22.02
N GLN A 418 13.82 17.68 -21.39
CA GLN A 418 14.25 16.47 -22.09
C GLN A 418 13.17 15.84 -22.95
N THR A 419 11.91 15.88 -22.50
CA THR A 419 10.77 15.43 -23.30
C THR A 419 10.67 16.26 -24.59
N ASN A 420 10.90 17.56 -24.47
CA ASN A 420 10.91 18.50 -25.59
C ASN A 420 12.11 18.29 -26.53
N GLU A 421 13.32 18.08 -26.00
CA GLU A 421 14.51 17.75 -26.80
C GLU A 421 14.35 16.41 -27.56
N TRP A 422 13.68 15.45 -26.94
CA TRP A 422 13.34 14.16 -27.57
C TRP A 422 12.32 14.31 -28.70
N MET A 423 11.24 15.06 -28.49
CA MET A 423 10.28 15.38 -29.54
C MET A 423 10.97 16.06 -30.72
N LYS A 424 11.87 17.01 -30.43
CA LYS A 424 12.64 17.71 -31.46
C LYS A 424 13.53 16.77 -32.28
N GLY A 425 14.24 15.83 -31.64
CA GLY A 425 15.04 14.83 -32.34
C GLY A 425 14.22 13.84 -33.19
N ILE A 426 12.98 13.54 -32.82
CA ILE A 426 12.04 12.77 -33.65
C ILE A 426 11.65 13.59 -34.88
N TYR A 427 11.26 14.85 -34.70
CA TYR A 427 10.86 15.73 -35.80
C TYR A 427 12.01 15.97 -36.78
N GLU A 428 13.23 16.20 -36.29
CA GLU A 428 14.42 16.36 -37.13
C GLU A 428 14.78 15.07 -37.88
N GLY A 429 14.62 13.90 -37.24
CA GLY A 429 14.79 12.60 -37.88
C GLY A 429 13.78 12.35 -39.00
N PHE A 430 12.50 12.66 -38.78
CA PHE A 430 11.45 12.58 -39.82
C PHE A 430 11.67 13.60 -40.94
N ALA A 431 12.13 14.82 -40.62
CA ALA A 431 12.43 15.85 -41.61
C ALA A 431 13.65 15.54 -42.47
N SER A 432 14.58 14.70 -42.00
CA SER A 432 15.73 14.23 -42.79
C SER A 432 15.44 13.02 -43.69
N MET A 433 14.26 12.39 -43.52
CA MET A 433 13.79 11.26 -44.31
C MET A 433 12.79 11.65 -45.42
N LEU A 434 12.35 12.91 -45.42
CA LEU A 434 11.60 13.57 -46.50
C LEU A 434 12.56 14.42 -47.33
#